data_AF-A0A8K0L2H6-F1
#
_entry.id   AF-A0A8K0L2H6-F1
#
_cell.length_a   1.000
_cell.length_b   1.000
_cell.length_c   1.000
_cell.angle_alpha   90.00
_cell.angle_beta   90.00
_cell.angle_gamma   90.00
#
_symmetry.space_group_name_H-M   'P 1'
#
loop_
_entity.id
_entity.type
_entity.pdbx_description
1 polymer ?
#
loop_
_entity_poly.entity_id
_entity_poly.type
_entity_poly.pdbx_seq_one_letter_code
_entity_poly.pdbx_strand_id
1 'polypeptide(L)'
;MAPSAITAPPVEGKKEIIKVPRPTLNRIDTAALGTRRKIICFSDFDGTIMYEDTGHVLFNKFGCGSERREILDQQIKSGERSFREVSEEMWGSLDVPFADGFEEMKTRLHMDEDFQDFHTFCLNNRIPFNVISAGLKPVLREVLDHFLGEEASSNIQIVANDAEISEDGKDWKVVWRHNTELGHDKALSINEYKDAAKLESEDGTIPMIVFIGDGVSDLPAAREADVLFARRGLALEEYCVANKLPYIPYDTFADIQGEVIKIAKIDDEKTKGQGLPSNFNPRANMWRRASSKSAVPVFAAKTPAKEKMFIWPEAYTEVREVKTAPTTAVPAA
;
A
#
# COMPACT_ATOMS: atom_id res chain seq x y z
N MET A 1 26.06 -66.39 42.11
CA MET A 1 27.19 -65.45 42.26
C MET A 1 28.15 -65.71 41.11
N ALA A 2 27.96 -64.99 40.00
CA ALA A 2 28.83 -64.97 38.83
C ALA A 2 28.95 -63.49 38.38
N PRO A 3 30.12 -63.04 37.90
CA PRO A 3 30.47 -61.62 37.81
C PRO A 3 30.14 -60.98 36.45
N SER A 4 30.13 -59.64 36.49
CA SER A 4 29.72 -58.66 35.49
C SER A 4 30.36 -58.79 34.10
N ALA A 5 29.55 -58.50 33.07
CA ALA A 5 30.00 -58.00 31.78
C ALA A 5 29.51 -56.55 31.60
N ILE A 6 30.46 -55.64 31.43
CA ILE A 6 30.24 -54.20 31.22
C ILE A 6 29.94 -54.00 29.73
N THR A 7 28.76 -53.51 29.40
CA THR A 7 28.40 -53.06 28.05
C THR A 7 28.97 -51.66 27.79
N ALA A 8 29.61 -51.48 26.63
CA ALA A 8 30.14 -50.20 26.17
C ALA A 8 29.00 -49.19 25.89
N PRO A 9 29.22 -47.88 26.06
CA PRO A 9 28.20 -46.87 25.79
C PRO A 9 27.92 -46.74 24.27
N PRO A 10 26.70 -46.34 23.88
CA PRO A 10 26.35 -46.18 22.47
C PRO A 10 27.07 -44.96 21.87
N VAL A 11 27.63 -45.15 20.68
CA VAL A 11 28.23 -44.09 19.88
C VAL A 11 27.12 -43.24 19.25
N GLU A 12 26.99 -41.98 19.67
CA GLU A 12 26.12 -41.01 19.03
C GLU A 12 26.65 -40.65 17.63
N GLY A 13 25.90 -41.04 16.60
CA GLY A 13 26.14 -40.57 15.23
C GLY A 13 25.74 -39.11 15.09
N LYS A 14 26.72 -38.20 15.05
CA LYS A 14 26.51 -36.82 14.62
C LYS A 14 26.05 -36.83 13.16
N LYS A 15 24.78 -36.53 12.91
CA LYS A 15 24.31 -36.13 11.57
C LYS A 15 24.86 -34.73 11.28
N GLU A 16 25.96 -34.66 10.54
CA GLU A 16 26.39 -33.42 9.91
C GLU A 16 25.30 -33.01 8.89
N ILE A 17 24.57 -31.96 9.24
CA ILE A 17 23.67 -31.28 8.32
C ILE A 17 24.58 -30.61 7.29
N ILE A 18 24.62 -31.16 6.07
CA ILE A 18 25.26 -30.54 4.93
C ILE A 18 24.59 -29.18 4.72
N LYS A 19 25.26 -28.10 5.17
CA LYS A 19 24.85 -26.73 4.90
C LYS A 19 25.07 -26.48 3.40
N VAL A 20 23.98 -26.56 2.64
CA VAL A 20 23.95 -26.01 1.28
C VAL A 20 24.26 -24.52 1.40
N PRO A 21 25.33 -23.99 0.76
CA PRO A 21 25.59 -22.56 0.78
C PRO A 21 24.40 -21.84 0.16
N ARG A 22 23.79 -20.90 0.90
CA ARG A 22 22.80 -19.98 0.31
C ARG A 22 23.51 -19.26 -0.85
N PRO A 23 22.87 -19.09 -2.02
CA PRO A 23 23.42 -18.27 -3.09
C PRO A 23 23.78 -16.91 -2.48
N THR A 24 24.97 -16.40 -2.78
CA THR A 24 25.36 -15.03 -2.42
C THR A 24 24.40 -14.09 -3.13
N LEU A 25 23.30 -13.72 -2.46
CA LEU A 25 22.46 -12.58 -2.83
C LEU A 25 23.41 -11.40 -3.01
N ASN A 26 23.45 -10.84 -4.21
CA ASN A 26 24.11 -9.57 -4.47
C ASN A 26 23.34 -8.49 -3.71
N ARG A 27 23.55 -8.40 -2.40
CA ARG A 27 22.98 -7.34 -1.56
C ARG A 27 23.48 -6.01 -2.10
N ILE A 28 22.55 -5.14 -2.48
CA ILE A 28 22.88 -3.81 -2.95
C ILE A 28 23.43 -3.03 -1.77
N ASP A 29 24.57 -2.40 -1.95
CA ASP A 29 25.21 -1.60 -0.91
C ASP A 29 24.23 -0.55 -0.34
N THR A 30 24.03 -0.59 0.97
CA THR A 30 23.15 0.32 1.71
C THR A 30 23.85 1.63 2.09
N ALA A 31 25.07 1.86 1.60
CA ALA A 31 25.87 3.05 1.87
C ALA A 31 25.31 4.34 1.23
N ALA A 32 26.08 5.43 1.38
CA ALA A 32 25.66 6.78 1.04
C ALA A 32 25.28 6.95 -0.44
N LEU A 33 24.10 7.53 -0.68
CA LEU A 33 23.50 7.84 -1.98
C LEU A 33 24.39 8.81 -2.79
N GLY A 34 25.16 9.64 -2.09
CA GLY A 34 26.11 10.57 -2.68
C GLY A 34 25.45 11.74 -3.41
N THR A 35 24.17 12.02 -3.14
CA THR A 35 23.37 13.05 -3.84
C THR A 35 22.81 14.07 -2.87
N ARG A 36 22.56 15.31 -3.33
CA ARG A 36 21.90 16.36 -2.53
C ARG A 36 20.37 16.31 -2.63
N ARG A 37 19.81 15.51 -3.54
CA ARG A 37 18.36 15.37 -3.71
C ARG A 37 17.71 14.80 -2.46
N LYS A 38 16.78 15.57 -1.86
CA LYS A 38 15.85 15.09 -0.83
C LYS A 38 14.85 14.12 -1.45
N ILE A 39 14.66 12.96 -0.82
CA ILE A 39 13.74 11.89 -1.26
C ILE A 39 12.86 11.52 -0.06
N ILE A 40 11.61 11.18 -0.34
CA ILE A 40 10.70 10.54 0.61
C ILE A 40 10.02 9.35 -0.07
N CYS A 41 9.86 8.26 0.68
CA CYS A 41 9.15 7.07 0.24
C CYS A 41 7.79 6.97 0.94
N PHE A 42 6.77 6.67 0.13
CA PHE A 42 5.47 6.20 0.56
C PHE A 42 5.26 4.81 -0.03
N SER A 43 5.00 3.83 0.82
CA SER A 43 4.79 2.44 0.40
C SER A 43 3.43 1.96 0.85
N ASP A 44 2.72 1.23 0.00
CA ASP A 44 1.67 0.35 0.49
C ASP A 44 2.26 -0.75 1.38
N PHE A 45 1.39 -1.47 2.09
CA PHE A 45 1.76 -2.51 3.04
C PHE A 45 1.42 -3.90 2.51
N ASP A 46 0.13 -4.21 2.46
CA ASP A 46 -0.42 -5.48 2.00
C ASP A 46 -0.19 -5.63 0.49
N GLY A 47 0.36 -6.76 0.04
CA GLY A 47 0.75 -6.97 -1.36
C GLY A 47 2.07 -6.30 -1.79
N THR A 48 2.60 -5.41 -0.96
CA THR A 48 3.82 -4.62 -1.21
C THR A 48 4.97 -4.96 -0.26
N ILE A 49 4.92 -4.53 1.01
CA ILE A 49 5.93 -4.89 2.03
C ILE A 49 5.74 -6.33 2.47
N MET A 50 4.48 -6.71 2.72
CA MET A 50 4.08 -8.08 2.95
C MET A 50 3.51 -8.64 1.65
N TYR A 51 3.80 -9.89 1.32
CA TYR A 51 3.24 -10.55 0.15
C TYR A 51 1.74 -10.79 0.29
N GLU A 52 1.30 -11.12 1.49
CA GLU A 52 -0.09 -11.37 1.82
C GLU A 52 -0.79 -10.13 2.37
N ASP A 53 -2.12 -10.14 2.31
CA ASP A 53 -2.97 -9.13 2.90
C ASP A 53 -3.35 -9.50 4.34
N THR A 54 -3.00 -8.63 5.27
CA THR A 54 -3.24 -8.75 6.71
C THR A 54 -4.72 -8.90 7.04
N GLY A 55 -5.59 -8.11 6.40
CA GLY A 55 -7.04 -8.21 6.54
C GLY A 55 -7.55 -9.55 6.05
N HIS A 56 -7.13 -9.97 4.85
CA HIS A 56 -7.52 -11.27 4.28
C HIS A 56 -7.15 -12.44 5.17
N VAL A 57 -5.96 -12.43 5.79
CA VAL A 57 -5.55 -13.46 6.75
C VAL A 57 -6.57 -13.57 7.89
N LEU A 58 -6.97 -12.44 8.45
CA LEU A 58 -7.93 -12.40 9.56
C LEU A 58 -9.35 -12.79 9.10
N PHE A 59 -9.86 -12.18 8.03
CA PHE A 59 -11.22 -12.43 7.54
C PHE A 59 -11.43 -13.89 7.16
N ASN A 60 -10.43 -14.50 6.51
CA ASN A 60 -10.53 -15.87 6.03
C ASN A 60 -10.63 -16.89 7.17
N LYS A 61 -9.98 -16.61 8.32
CA LYS A 61 -9.94 -17.55 9.46
C LYS A 61 -10.95 -17.23 10.55
N PHE A 62 -11.10 -15.96 10.89
CA PHE A 62 -11.82 -15.51 12.07
C PHE A 62 -13.02 -14.61 11.75
N GLY A 63 -13.23 -14.28 10.48
CA GLY A 63 -14.32 -13.41 10.05
C GLY A 63 -15.26 -14.11 9.07
N CYS A 64 -15.66 -13.36 8.05
CA CYS A 64 -16.62 -13.80 7.05
C CYS A 64 -16.20 -15.03 6.22
N GLY A 65 -14.93 -15.44 6.27
CA GLY A 65 -14.40 -16.56 5.50
C GLY A 65 -14.09 -16.20 4.05
N SER A 66 -13.30 -17.05 3.38
CA SER A 66 -12.77 -16.76 2.04
C SER A 66 -13.84 -16.62 0.96
N GLU A 67 -14.89 -17.45 1.00
CA GLU A 67 -15.97 -17.42 0.01
C GLU A 67 -16.76 -16.09 0.08
N ARG A 68 -17.12 -15.64 1.30
CA ARG A 68 -17.80 -14.36 1.47
C ARG A 68 -16.89 -13.20 1.12
N ARG A 69 -15.62 -13.24 1.54
CA ARG A 69 -14.63 -12.21 1.20
C ARG A 69 -14.48 -12.05 -0.31
N GLU A 70 -14.43 -13.15 -1.07
CA GLU A 70 -14.35 -13.08 -2.54
C GLU A 70 -15.58 -12.42 -3.17
N ILE A 71 -16.79 -12.70 -2.66
CA ILE A 71 -18.02 -12.02 -3.11
C ILE A 71 -17.90 -10.52 -2.84
N LEU A 72 -17.50 -10.15 -1.63
CA LEU A 72 -17.33 -8.77 -1.21
C LEU A 72 -16.25 -8.03 -2.04
N ASP A 73 -15.13 -8.68 -2.35
CA ASP A 73 -14.11 -8.15 -3.26
C ASP A 73 -14.67 -7.87 -4.66
N GLN A 74 -15.55 -8.74 -5.16
CA GLN A 74 -16.21 -8.51 -6.45
C GLN A 74 -17.19 -7.33 -6.40
N GLN A 75 -17.87 -7.10 -5.27
CA GLN A 75 -18.75 -5.93 -5.09
C GLN A 75 -17.96 -4.61 -5.14
N ILE A 76 -16.74 -4.60 -4.57
CA ILE A 76 -15.83 -3.43 -4.70
C ILE A 76 -15.43 -3.27 -6.16
N LYS A 77 -15.00 -4.35 -6.83
CA LYS A 77 -14.52 -4.32 -8.23
C LYS A 77 -15.60 -3.92 -9.23
N SER A 78 -16.84 -4.34 -9.01
CA SER A 78 -17.99 -3.98 -9.84
C SER A 78 -18.50 -2.55 -9.57
N GLY A 79 -18.15 -1.98 -8.41
CA GLY A 79 -18.67 -0.71 -7.93
C GLY A 79 -20.07 -0.81 -7.33
N GLU A 80 -20.54 -2.02 -7.02
CA GLU A 80 -21.84 -2.27 -6.37
C GLU A 80 -21.89 -1.65 -4.96
N ARG A 81 -20.78 -1.73 -4.23
CA ARG A 81 -20.60 -1.14 -2.90
C ARG A 81 -19.27 -0.44 -2.80
N SER A 82 -19.17 0.54 -1.91
CA SER A 82 -17.91 1.24 -1.72
C SER A 82 -16.90 0.40 -0.94
N PHE A 83 -15.62 0.75 -1.08
CA PHE A 83 -14.55 0.11 -0.31
C PHE A 83 -14.81 0.23 1.18
N ARG A 84 -15.26 1.40 1.64
CA ARG A 84 -15.60 1.66 3.05
C ARG A 84 -16.72 0.73 3.55
N GLU A 85 -17.84 0.64 2.82
CA GLU A 85 -18.98 -0.19 3.21
C GLU A 85 -18.63 -1.67 3.29
N VAL A 86 -17.83 -2.16 2.33
CA VAL A 86 -17.39 -3.55 2.31
C VAL A 86 -16.39 -3.82 3.42
N SER A 87 -15.44 -2.91 3.64
CA SER A 87 -14.46 -3.03 4.72
C SER A 87 -15.10 -3.00 6.10
N GLU A 88 -16.12 -2.17 6.32
CA GLU A 88 -16.91 -2.19 7.57
C GLU A 88 -17.52 -3.57 7.82
N GLU A 89 -18.05 -4.23 6.79
CA GLU A 89 -18.58 -5.60 6.90
C GLU A 89 -17.48 -6.63 7.14
N MET A 90 -16.35 -6.55 6.44
CA MET A 90 -15.24 -7.49 6.61
C MET A 90 -14.62 -7.39 8.00
N TRP A 91 -14.23 -6.19 8.43
CA TRP A 91 -13.68 -5.96 9.77
C TRP A 91 -14.70 -6.29 10.86
N GLY A 92 -15.95 -5.85 10.72
CA GLY A 92 -17.02 -6.14 11.67
C GLY A 92 -17.45 -7.62 11.72
N SER A 93 -16.96 -8.47 10.81
CA SER A 93 -17.21 -9.91 10.85
C SER A 93 -16.28 -10.68 11.78
N LEU A 94 -15.19 -10.06 12.25
CA LEU A 94 -14.19 -10.71 13.09
C LEU A 94 -14.73 -11.05 14.48
N ASP A 95 -14.47 -12.28 14.91
CA ASP A 95 -14.72 -12.76 16.28
C ASP A 95 -13.42 -13.37 16.83
N VAL A 96 -12.44 -12.49 17.10
CA VAL A 96 -11.12 -12.88 17.60
C VAL A 96 -10.44 -11.72 18.34
N PRO A 97 -9.90 -11.95 19.55
CA PRO A 97 -9.05 -10.96 20.20
C PRO A 97 -7.82 -10.62 19.35
N PHE A 98 -7.39 -9.36 19.35
CA PHE A 98 -6.30 -8.92 18.47
C PHE A 98 -5.03 -9.76 18.61
N ALA A 99 -4.63 -10.07 19.84
CA ALA A 99 -3.45 -10.90 20.12
C ALA A 99 -3.56 -12.30 19.49
N ASP A 100 -4.72 -12.94 19.58
CA ASP A 100 -4.94 -14.28 19.02
C ASP A 100 -5.00 -14.25 17.49
N GLY A 101 -5.59 -13.20 16.91
CA GLY A 101 -5.56 -12.95 15.47
C GLY A 101 -4.13 -12.74 14.96
N PHE A 102 -3.29 -12.07 15.77
CA PHE A 102 -1.90 -11.82 15.46
C PHE A 102 -1.05 -13.09 15.41
N GLU A 103 -1.32 -14.09 16.26
CA GLU A 103 -0.66 -15.39 16.20
C GLU A 103 -0.81 -16.06 14.82
N GLU A 104 -1.96 -15.91 14.16
CA GLU A 104 -2.15 -16.44 12.82
C GLU A 104 -1.29 -15.71 11.79
N MET A 105 -1.28 -14.37 11.86
CA MET A 105 -0.53 -13.52 10.94
C MET A 105 0.97 -13.85 10.94
N LYS A 106 1.57 -14.10 12.12
CA LYS A 106 3.00 -14.49 12.22
C LYS A 106 3.36 -15.72 11.39
N THR A 107 2.43 -16.64 11.20
CA THR A 107 2.69 -17.90 10.46
C THR A 107 2.40 -17.79 8.97
N ARG A 108 1.60 -16.80 8.55
CA ARG A 108 1.12 -16.67 7.18
C ARG A 108 1.77 -15.53 6.41
N LEU A 109 2.11 -14.46 7.10
CA LEU A 109 2.67 -13.29 6.46
C LEU A 109 4.14 -13.51 6.16
N HIS A 110 4.53 -13.15 4.95
CA HIS A 110 5.90 -13.14 4.49
C HIS A 110 6.25 -11.70 4.11
N MET A 111 7.30 -11.18 4.73
CA MET A 111 7.88 -9.90 4.36
C MET A 111 8.75 -10.10 3.11
N ASP A 112 8.73 -9.11 2.21
CA ASP A 112 9.66 -9.05 1.09
C ASP A 112 11.11 -9.19 1.59
N GLU A 113 11.84 -10.12 0.98
CA GLU A 113 13.14 -10.56 1.46
C GLU A 113 14.21 -9.44 1.50
N ASP A 114 14.03 -8.38 0.70
CA ASP A 114 14.96 -7.26 0.60
C ASP A 114 14.46 -6.01 1.34
N PHE A 115 13.26 -6.04 1.94
CA PHE A 115 12.68 -4.88 2.62
C PHE A 115 13.54 -4.37 3.79
N GLN A 116 14.08 -5.27 4.60
CA GLN A 116 14.91 -4.88 5.75
C GLN A 116 16.21 -4.17 5.31
N ASP A 117 16.84 -4.67 4.24
CA ASP A 117 18.04 -4.06 3.67
C ASP A 117 17.70 -2.70 3.04
N PHE A 118 16.58 -2.59 2.33
CA PHE A 118 16.09 -1.32 1.78
C PHE A 118 15.74 -0.29 2.87
N HIS A 119 15.08 -0.70 3.94
CA HIS A 119 14.77 0.18 5.06
C HIS A 119 16.05 0.68 5.73
N THR A 120 17.06 -0.19 5.90
CA THR A 120 18.39 0.20 6.38
C THR A 120 19.06 1.21 5.45
N PHE A 121 18.96 1.00 4.14
CA PHE A 121 19.40 1.98 3.14
C PHE A 121 18.69 3.34 3.29
N CYS A 122 17.37 3.35 3.53
CA CYS A 122 16.63 4.58 3.78
C CYS A 122 17.16 5.32 5.03
N LEU A 123 17.38 4.60 6.14
CA LEU A 123 17.92 5.17 7.37
C LEU A 123 19.31 5.78 7.18
N ASN A 124 20.23 5.04 6.55
CA ASN A 124 21.60 5.50 6.28
C ASN A 124 21.64 6.76 5.42
N ASN A 125 20.63 6.95 4.58
CA ASN A 125 20.52 8.07 3.64
C ASN A 125 19.55 9.16 4.09
N ARG A 126 18.98 9.05 5.29
CA ARG A 126 17.96 9.96 5.85
C ARG A 126 16.79 10.16 4.89
N ILE A 127 16.38 9.09 4.21
CA ILE A 127 15.19 9.04 3.38
C ILE A 127 14.02 8.64 4.30
N PRO A 128 13.05 9.53 4.58
CA PRO A 128 11.90 9.14 5.37
C PRO A 128 11.11 8.06 4.63
N PHE A 129 10.81 6.97 5.33
CA PHE A 129 10.01 5.87 4.81
C PHE A 129 8.68 5.82 5.56
N ASN A 130 7.57 5.88 4.81
CA ASN A 130 6.23 5.95 5.36
C ASN A 130 5.39 4.83 4.75
N VAL A 131 4.65 4.13 5.60
CA VAL A 131 3.59 3.23 5.17
C VAL A 131 2.32 4.05 4.96
N ILE A 132 1.69 3.87 3.80
CA ILE A 132 0.40 4.46 3.44
C ILE A 132 -0.56 3.36 2.99
N SER A 133 -1.46 2.92 3.86
CA SER A 133 -2.27 1.72 3.67
C SER A 133 -3.74 1.94 3.97
N ALA A 134 -4.62 1.24 3.27
CA ALA A 134 -6.05 1.22 3.56
C ALA A 134 -6.42 0.30 4.74
N GLY A 135 -5.47 -0.48 5.26
CA GLY A 135 -5.62 -1.34 6.43
C GLY A 135 -5.68 -0.57 7.76
N LEU A 136 -5.52 -1.31 8.86
CA LEU A 136 -5.67 -0.78 10.22
C LEU A 136 -4.32 -0.56 10.89
N LYS A 137 -4.01 0.67 11.26
CA LYS A 137 -2.77 1.09 11.90
C LYS A 137 -2.30 0.19 13.06
N PRO A 138 -3.13 -0.23 14.04
CA PRO A 138 -2.68 -1.12 15.10
C PRO A 138 -2.20 -2.49 14.57
N VAL A 139 -2.88 -3.04 13.57
CA VAL A 139 -2.49 -4.29 12.90
C VAL A 139 -1.14 -4.12 12.21
N LEU A 140 -1.01 -3.08 11.39
CA LEU A 140 0.22 -2.82 10.63
C LEU A 140 1.43 -2.56 11.54
N ARG A 141 1.21 -1.86 12.66
CA ARG A 141 2.25 -1.60 13.66
C ARG A 141 2.77 -2.91 14.27
N GLU A 142 1.87 -3.76 14.76
CA GLU A 142 2.24 -5.03 15.38
C GLU A 142 2.98 -5.96 14.40
N VAL A 143 2.52 -6.01 13.13
CA VAL A 143 3.22 -6.77 12.08
C VAL A 143 4.63 -6.21 11.85
N LEU A 144 4.79 -4.89 11.69
CA LEU A 144 6.12 -4.30 11.52
C LEU A 144 7.02 -4.55 12.74
N ASP A 145 6.51 -4.39 13.96
CA ASP A 145 7.28 -4.59 15.18
C ASP A 145 7.77 -6.04 15.29
N HIS A 146 6.95 -7.01 14.90
CA HIS A 146 7.34 -8.43 14.92
C HIS A 146 8.37 -8.80 13.84
N PHE A 147 8.13 -8.40 12.59
CA PHE A 147 8.94 -8.86 11.45
C PHE A 147 10.20 -8.02 11.23
N LEU A 148 10.15 -6.72 11.53
CA LEU A 148 11.28 -5.79 11.35
C LEU A 148 12.03 -5.51 12.67
N GLY A 149 11.34 -5.67 13.81
CA GLY A 149 11.82 -5.28 15.13
C GLY A 149 11.41 -3.85 15.50
N GLU A 150 11.01 -3.64 16.75
CA GLU A 150 10.48 -2.36 17.27
C GLU A 150 11.40 -1.15 16.99
N GLU A 151 12.72 -1.31 17.12
CA GLU A 151 13.68 -0.22 16.88
C GLU A 151 13.61 0.27 15.44
N ALA A 152 13.73 -0.64 14.47
CA ALA A 152 13.65 -0.29 13.06
C ALA A 152 12.24 0.18 12.68
N SER A 153 11.22 -0.53 13.13
CA SER A 153 9.80 -0.20 12.90
C SER A 153 9.42 1.19 13.42
N SER A 154 9.98 1.64 14.55
CA SER A 154 9.70 2.97 15.12
C SER A 154 10.09 4.14 14.18
N ASN A 155 10.98 3.90 13.22
CA ASN A 155 11.39 4.86 12.20
C ASN A 155 10.43 4.93 11.00
N ILE A 156 9.40 4.07 10.96
CA ILE A 156 8.38 4.04 9.92
C ILE A 156 7.11 4.72 10.44
N GLN A 157 6.71 5.80 9.78
CA GLN A 157 5.41 6.42 10.04
C GLN A 157 4.31 5.64 9.32
N ILE A 158 3.18 5.42 10.00
CA ILE A 158 2.02 4.73 9.43
C ILE A 158 0.88 5.72 9.26
N VAL A 159 0.50 5.93 8.00
CA VAL A 159 -0.64 6.71 7.54
C VAL A 159 -1.70 5.72 7.06
N ALA A 160 -2.66 5.40 7.93
CA ALA A 160 -3.69 4.41 7.66
C ALA A 160 -4.98 4.76 8.42
N ASN A 161 -6.01 3.92 8.25
CA ASN A 161 -7.17 3.94 9.14
C ASN A 161 -6.76 3.45 10.54
N ASP A 162 -7.52 3.84 11.55
CA ASP A 162 -7.34 3.34 12.92
C ASP A 162 -8.43 2.33 13.27
N ALA A 163 -8.37 1.72 14.45
CA ALA A 163 -9.36 0.75 14.89
C ALA A 163 -9.65 0.82 16.40
N GLU A 164 -10.92 0.64 16.74
CA GLU A 164 -11.38 0.33 18.09
C GLU A 164 -11.69 -1.18 18.13
N ILE A 165 -10.94 -1.93 18.94
CA ILE A 165 -11.09 -3.39 19.06
C ILE A 165 -11.49 -3.71 20.50
N SER A 166 -12.61 -4.41 20.70
CA SER A 166 -13.02 -4.85 22.03
C SER A 166 -12.05 -5.88 22.61
N GLU A 167 -11.90 -5.93 23.94
CA GLU A 167 -11.00 -6.88 24.62
C GLU A 167 -11.36 -8.34 24.31
N ASP A 168 -12.65 -8.65 24.15
CA ASP A 168 -13.13 -9.97 23.77
C ASP A 168 -13.02 -10.27 22.26
N GLY A 169 -12.63 -9.27 21.46
CA GLY A 169 -12.38 -9.41 20.03
C GLY A 169 -13.61 -9.49 19.13
N LYS A 170 -14.80 -9.26 19.67
CA LYS A 170 -16.08 -9.36 18.95
C LYS A 170 -16.45 -8.12 18.16
N ASP A 171 -15.91 -6.97 18.56
CA ASP A 171 -16.21 -5.69 17.93
C ASP A 171 -14.91 -5.08 17.39
N TRP A 172 -14.65 -5.32 16.11
CA TRP A 172 -13.61 -4.64 15.34
C TRP A 172 -14.24 -3.50 14.55
N LYS A 173 -14.06 -2.28 15.04
CA LYS A 173 -14.63 -1.08 14.43
C LYS A 173 -13.55 -0.21 13.82
N VAL A 174 -13.68 0.06 12.52
CA VAL A 174 -12.75 0.93 11.81
C VAL A 174 -13.00 2.39 12.17
N VAL A 175 -11.93 3.10 12.50
CA VAL A 175 -11.92 4.56 12.63
C VAL A 175 -11.31 5.13 11.35
N TRP A 176 -12.20 5.57 10.47
CA TRP A 176 -11.83 6.02 9.14
C TRP A 176 -11.01 7.31 9.15
N ARG A 177 -9.88 7.31 8.43
CA ARG A 177 -9.00 8.48 8.34
C ARG A 177 -9.68 9.63 7.59
N HIS A 178 -10.36 9.32 6.50
CA HIS A 178 -11.06 10.29 5.65
C HIS A 178 -12.54 9.95 5.56
N ASN A 179 -13.41 10.95 5.66
CA ASN A 179 -14.85 10.77 5.50
C ASN A 179 -15.22 10.67 4.01
N THR A 180 -14.78 9.61 3.35
CA THR A 180 -14.99 9.32 1.93
C THR A 180 -15.34 7.84 1.74
N GLU A 181 -15.79 7.49 0.54
CA GLU A 181 -16.11 6.12 0.12
C GLU A 181 -14.89 5.18 0.07
N LEU A 182 -13.69 5.76 0.04
CA LEU A 182 -12.43 5.05 0.17
C LEU A 182 -12.08 4.71 1.61
N GLY A 183 -12.63 5.46 2.58
CA GLY A 183 -12.18 5.44 3.97
C GLY A 183 -10.79 6.06 4.17
N HIS A 184 -9.81 5.70 3.34
CA HIS A 184 -8.50 6.34 3.26
C HIS A 184 -8.16 6.68 1.79
N ASP A 185 -8.38 7.95 1.42
CA ASP A 185 -7.81 8.52 0.20
C ASP A 185 -6.30 8.76 0.34
N LYS A 186 -5.50 7.84 -0.24
CA LYS A 186 -4.03 7.94 -0.22
C LYS A 186 -3.50 9.18 -0.95
N ALA A 187 -4.20 9.68 -1.98
CA ALA A 187 -3.78 10.90 -2.68
C ALA A 187 -3.95 12.13 -1.79
N LEU A 188 -5.03 12.20 -1.02
CA LEU A 188 -5.26 13.28 -0.06
C LEU A 188 -4.12 13.32 0.97
N SER A 189 -3.73 12.18 1.55
CA SER A 189 -2.63 12.16 2.52
C SER A 189 -1.25 12.49 1.93
N ILE A 190 -0.98 12.13 0.67
CA ILE A 190 0.25 12.59 -0.01
C ILE A 190 0.20 14.12 -0.24
N ASN A 191 -0.96 14.68 -0.56
CA ASN A 191 -1.11 16.13 -0.73
C ASN A 191 -0.97 16.89 0.60
N GLU A 192 -1.54 16.37 1.69
CA GLU A 192 -1.32 16.89 3.05
C GLU A 192 0.17 16.96 3.38
N TYR A 193 0.92 15.88 3.07
CA TYR A 193 2.37 15.87 3.23
C TYR A 193 3.06 16.92 2.35
N LYS A 194 2.70 17.02 1.06
CA LYS A 194 3.28 18.01 0.14
C LYS A 194 3.09 19.43 0.66
N ASP A 195 1.93 19.75 1.21
CA ASP A 195 1.63 21.09 1.68
C ASP A 195 2.36 21.41 2.99
N ALA A 196 2.49 20.45 3.90
CA ALA A 196 3.35 20.57 5.07
C ALA A 196 4.83 20.76 4.68
N ALA A 197 5.34 19.91 3.78
CA ALA A 197 6.73 19.95 3.32
C ALA A 197 7.09 21.27 2.61
N LYS A 198 6.15 21.86 1.86
CA LYS A 198 6.34 23.20 1.26
C LYS A 198 6.46 24.29 2.32
N LEU A 199 5.71 24.19 3.41
CA LEU A 199 5.72 25.17 4.50
C LEU A 199 7.02 25.08 5.33
N GLU A 200 7.53 23.87 5.51
CA GLU A 200 8.78 23.58 6.26
C GLU A 200 10.05 23.79 5.43
N SER A 201 9.94 23.90 4.11
CA SER A 201 11.09 24.04 3.22
C SER A 201 11.68 25.44 3.25
N GLU A 202 12.76 25.63 4.01
CA GLU A 202 13.49 26.91 4.10
C GLU A 202 14.10 27.38 2.77
N ASP A 203 14.47 26.43 1.88
CA ASP A 203 15.12 26.70 0.60
C ASP A 203 14.19 26.54 -0.62
N GLY A 204 12.91 26.24 -0.38
CA GLY A 204 11.93 25.95 -1.42
C GLY A 204 12.17 24.62 -2.17
N THR A 205 13.12 23.79 -1.71
CA THR A 205 13.35 22.46 -2.26
C THR A 205 12.22 21.53 -1.84
N ILE A 206 11.57 20.90 -2.82
CA ILE A 206 10.53 19.89 -2.60
C ILE A 206 11.18 18.51 -2.72
N PRO A 207 11.01 17.61 -1.73
CA PRO A 207 11.48 16.24 -1.82
C PRO A 207 10.88 15.51 -3.03
N MET A 208 11.67 14.66 -3.67
CA MET A 208 11.15 13.72 -4.67
C MET A 208 10.29 12.67 -3.97
N ILE A 209 9.04 12.55 -4.41
CA ILE A 209 8.08 11.60 -3.85
C ILE A 209 8.15 10.29 -4.63
N VAL A 210 8.63 9.26 -3.95
CA VAL A 210 8.63 7.88 -4.41
C VAL A 210 7.41 7.18 -3.84
N PHE A 211 6.56 6.62 -4.70
CA PHE A 211 5.46 5.75 -4.29
C PHE A 211 5.71 4.32 -4.73
N ILE A 212 5.45 3.37 -3.83
CA ILE A 212 5.63 1.93 -4.03
C ILE A 212 4.30 1.25 -3.71
N GLY A 213 3.76 0.49 -4.65
CA GLY A 213 2.49 -0.20 -4.45
C GLY A 213 2.28 -1.37 -5.40
N ASP A 214 1.10 -1.99 -5.31
CA ASP A 214 0.71 -3.16 -6.09
C ASP A 214 -0.77 -3.14 -6.52
N GLY A 215 -1.62 -2.41 -5.79
CA GLY A 215 -3.06 -2.56 -5.84
C GLY A 215 -3.83 -1.45 -6.55
N VAL A 216 -5.14 -1.67 -6.73
CA VAL A 216 -6.07 -0.67 -7.31
C VAL A 216 -6.30 0.51 -6.35
N SER A 217 -6.20 0.27 -5.04
CA SER A 217 -6.28 1.31 -3.99
C SER A 217 -5.17 2.36 -4.11
N ASP A 218 -4.06 2.03 -4.78
CA ASP A 218 -2.91 2.92 -4.99
C ASP A 218 -3.06 3.87 -6.17
N LEU A 219 -4.07 3.67 -7.03
CA LEU A 219 -4.27 4.48 -8.22
C LEU A 219 -4.38 5.99 -7.96
N PRO A 220 -5.02 6.46 -6.87
CA PRO A 220 -4.98 7.87 -6.50
C PRO A 220 -3.56 8.32 -6.16
N ALA A 221 -2.83 7.58 -5.31
CA ALA A 221 -1.49 7.93 -4.88
C ALA A 221 -0.46 7.93 -6.03
N ALA A 222 -0.60 7.00 -6.97
CA ALA A 222 0.17 6.93 -8.20
C ALA A 222 0.14 8.23 -9.04
N ARG A 223 -0.90 9.06 -8.90
CA ARG A 223 -1.02 10.36 -9.60
C ARG A 223 -0.20 11.45 -8.93
N GLU A 224 0.08 11.29 -7.65
CA GLU A 224 0.73 12.30 -6.83
C GLU A 224 2.24 12.07 -6.68
N ALA A 225 2.74 10.89 -7.06
CA ALA A 225 4.16 10.54 -6.99
C ALA A 225 4.98 10.99 -8.20
N ASP A 226 6.23 11.40 -7.95
CA ASP A 226 7.22 11.71 -9.00
C ASP A 226 7.82 10.44 -9.59
N VAL A 227 8.02 9.43 -8.75
CA VAL A 227 8.46 8.08 -9.12
C VAL A 227 7.40 7.11 -8.64
N LEU A 228 6.90 6.26 -9.55
CA LEU A 228 5.92 5.23 -9.24
C LEU A 228 6.56 3.86 -9.48
N PHE A 229 6.67 3.08 -8.41
CA PHE A 229 7.00 1.66 -8.48
C PHE A 229 5.69 0.85 -8.40
N ALA A 230 5.50 -0.05 -9.35
CA ALA A 230 4.36 -0.97 -9.37
C ALA A 230 4.86 -2.41 -9.38
N ARG A 231 4.32 -3.25 -8.52
CA ARG A 231 4.74 -4.65 -8.45
C ARG A 231 4.37 -5.40 -9.72
N ARG A 232 5.29 -6.23 -10.23
CA ARG A 232 5.05 -6.99 -11.47
C ARG A 232 3.87 -7.95 -11.33
N GLY A 233 3.07 -8.01 -12.39
CA GLY A 233 1.95 -8.94 -12.53
C GLY A 233 0.73 -8.62 -11.66
N LEU A 234 0.71 -7.46 -10.99
CA LEU A 234 -0.40 -7.04 -10.13
C LEU A 234 -1.18 -5.86 -10.71
N ALA A 235 -2.32 -5.55 -10.09
CA ALA A 235 -3.35 -4.69 -10.67
C ALA A 235 -2.87 -3.25 -10.95
N LEU A 236 -1.95 -2.72 -10.13
CA LEU A 236 -1.36 -1.40 -10.37
C LEU A 236 -0.54 -1.37 -11.67
N GLU A 237 0.26 -2.42 -11.93
CA GLU A 237 1.00 -2.53 -13.19
C GLU A 237 0.05 -2.63 -14.38
N GLU A 238 -0.94 -3.52 -14.31
CA GLU A 238 -1.93 -3.69 -15.39
C GLU A 238 -2.61 -2.37 -15.74
N TYR A 239 -3.00 -1.60 -14.71
CA TYR A 239 -3.58 -0.28 -14.89
C TYR A 239 -2.61 0.71 -15.52
N CYS A 240 -1.35 0.72 -15.08
CA CYS A 240 -0.32 1.60 -15.64
C CYS A 240 -0.07 1.31 -17.12
N VAL A 241 0.00 0.03 -17.49
CA VAL A 241 0.14 -0.42 -18.89
C VAL A 241 -1.07 0.02 -19.72
N ALA A 242 -2.29 -0.28 -19.25
CA ALA A 242 -3.51 0.04 -19.97
C ALA A 242 -3.70 1.54 -20.20
N ASN A 243 -3.24 2.37 -19.25
CA ASN A 243 -3.39 3.83 -19.28
C ASN A 243 -2.13 4.57 -19.71
N LYS A 244 -1.07 3.86 -20.11
CA LYS A 244 0.23 4.43 -20.51
C LYS A 244 0.79 5.38 -19.45
N LEU A 245 0.63 5.03 -18.18
CA LEU A 245 1.20 5.80 -17.07
C LEU A 245 2.67 5.44 -16.93
N PRO A 246 3.59 6.41 -16.76
CA PRO A 246 4.97 6.09 -16.46
C PRO A 246 5.05 5.39 -15.10
N TYR A 247 5.74 4.26 -15.04
CA TYR A 247 5.99 3.50 -13.81
C TYR A 247 7.28 2.70 -13.97
N ILE A 248 7.79 2.17 -12.86
CA ILE A 248 8.95 1.28 -12.82
C ILE A 248 8.48 -0.05 -12.21
N PRO A 249 8.50 -1.15 -12.98
CA PRO A 249 8.13 -2.45 -12.45
C PRO A 249 9.22 -3.03 -11.54
N TYR A 250 8.84 -3.63 -10.43
CA TYR A 250 9.74 -4.29 -9.47
C TYR A 250 9.23 -5.66 -9.04
N ASP A 251 10.15 -6.53 -8.62
CA ASP A 251 9.85 -7.82 -8.01
C ASP A 251 10.07 -7.75 -6.48
N THR A 252 11.23 -7.23 -6.06
CA THR A 252 11.60 -7.06 -4.64
C THR A 252 12.07 -5.63 -4.32
N PHE A 253 12.24 -5.32 -3.04
CA PHE A 253 12.77 -4.02 -2.62
C PHE A 253 14.23 -3.76 -3.04
N ALA A 254 14.99 -4.78 -3.45
CA ALA A 254 16.31 -4.59 -4.05
C ALA A 254 16.22 -3.85 -5.41
N ASP A 255 15.24 -4.19 -6.25
CA ASP A 255 15.02 -3.49 -7.51
C ASP A 255 14.74 -2.00 -7.27
N ILE A 256 13.91 -1.72 -6.26
CA ILE A 256 13.55 -0.36 -5.84
C ILE A 256 14.80 0.39 -5.38
N GLN A 257 15.64 -0.21 -4.53
CA GLN A 257 16.90 0.39 -4.09
C GLN A 257 17.78 0.78 -5.27
N GLY A 258 17.97 -0.15 -6.21
CA GLY A 258 18.82 0.05 -7.39
C GLY A 258 18.33 1.21 -8.26
N GLU A 259 17.02 1.30 -8.48
CA GLU A 259 16.41 2.37 -9.28
C GLU A 259 16.39 3.71 -8.56
N VAL A 260 16.11 3.75 -7.26
CA VAL A 260 16.19 4.99 -6.45
C VAL A 260 17.61 5.57 -6.51
N ILE A 261 18.66 4.74 -6.39
CA ILE A 261 20.05 5.18 -6.51
C ILE A 261 20.32 5.79 -7.89
N LYS A 262 19.85 5.16 -8.97
CA LYS A 262 20.03 5.67 -10.34
C LYS A 262 19.31 7.00 -10.54
N ILE A 263 18.05 7.07 -10.13
CA ILE A 263 17.20 8.26 -10.28
C ILE A 263 17.79 9.43 -9.50
N ALA A 264 18.21 9.21 -8.25
CA ALA A 264 18.82 10.23 -7.42
C ALA A 264 20.08 10.85 -8.05
N LYS A 265 20.95 10.01 -8.62
CA LYS A 265 22.17 10.45 -9.32
C LYS A 265 21.86 11.28 -10.56
N ILE A 266 20.99 10.78 -11.44
CA ILE A 266 20.57 11.50 -12.65
C ILE A 266 19.94 12.85 -12.29
N ASP A 267 19.15 12.86 -11.22
CA ASP A 267 18.49 14.07 -10.75
C ASP A 267 19.50 15.11 -10.22
N ASP A 268 20.42 14.68 -9.36
CA ASP A 268 21.47 15.54 -8.81
C ASP A 268 22.35 16.15 -9.90
N GLU A 269 22.71 15.36 -10.93
CA GLU A 269 23.47 15.85 -12.06
C GLU A 269 22.77 17.01 -12.79
N LYS A 270 21.44 16.91 -12.96
CA LYS A 270 20.62 17.88 -13.70
C LYS A 270 20.23 19.10 -12.87
N THR A 271 19.90 18.90 -11.60
CA THR A 271 19.28 19.91 -10.73
C THR A 271 20.22 20.44 -9.67
N LYS A 272 21.37 19.78 -9.46
CA LYS A 272 22.29 20.02 -8.34
C LYS A 272 21.61 19.88 -6.96
N GLY A 273 20.50 19.13 -6.90
CA GLY A 273 19.70 18.91 -5.71
C GLY A 273 18.80 20.07 -5.32
N GLN A 274 18.63 21.07 -6.20
CA GLN A 274 17.83 22.27 -5.94
C GLN A 274 16.50 22.23 -6.70
N GLY A 275 15.49 22.90 -6.14
CA GLY A 275 14.19 23.07 -6.77
C GLY A 275 13.45 21.77 -6.99
N LEU A 276 12.65 21.71 -8.06
CA LEU A 276 11.83 20.55 -8.40
C LEU A 276 12.68 19.38 -8.92
N PRO A 277 12.28 18.13 -8.64
CA PRO A 277 12.88 16.97 -9.29
C PRO A 277 12.87 17.08 -10.83
N SER A 278 13.88 16.55 -11.50
CA SER A 278 14.01 16.54 -12.97
C SER A 278 12.94 15.71 -13.67
N ASN A 279 12.42 14.69 -12.99
CA ASN A 279 11.26 13.90 -13.39
C ASN A 279 9.93 14.52 -12.91
N PHE A 280 9.96 15.64 -12.18
CA PHE A 280 8.77 16.36 -11.75
C PHE A 280 8.04 16.86 -13.00
N ASN A 281 7.00 16.14 -13.38
CA ASN A 281 6.24 16.45 -14.57
C ASN A 281 4.80 16.76 -14.19
N PRO A 282 4.46 18.03 -13.94
CA PRO A 282 3.10 18.42 -13.60
C PRO A 282 2.11 18.11 -14.74
N ARG A 283 2.58 18.03 -16.00
CA ARG A 283 1.77 17.58 -17.13
C ARG A 283 1.62 16.08 -17.17
N ALA A 284 2.63 15.27 -16.86
CA ALA A 284 2.42 13.83 -16.72
C ALA A 284 1.43 13.55 -15.59
N ASN A 285 1.52 14.26 -14.46
CA ASN A 285 0.51 14.19 -13.40
C ASN A 285 -0.87 14.65 -13.92
N MET A 286 -0.93 15.67 -14.78
CA MET A 286 -2.17 16.07 -15.48
C MET A 286 -2.70 14.99 -16.45
N TRP A 287 -1.84 14.30 -17.20
CA TRP A 287 -2.21 13.19 -18.09
C TRP A 287 -2.60 11.94 -17.28
N ARG A 288 -1.93 11.66 -16.14
CA ARG A 288 -2.35 10.63 -15.16
C ARG A 288 -3.73 10.98 -14.59
N ARG A 289 -3.99 12.27 -14.33
CA ARG A 289 -5.30 12.81 -13.89
C ARG A 289 -6.36 12.84 -15.00
N ALA A 290 -5.98 12.97 -16.27
CA ALA A 290 -6.91 13.09 -17.41
C ALA A 290 -7.24 11.73 -18.07
N SER A 291 -6.25 10.84 -18.20
CA SER A 291 -6.44 9.47 -18.67
C SER A 291 -7.39 8.71 -17.76
N SER A 292 -7.32 8.94 -16.44
CA SER A 292 -8.25 8.34 -15.49
C SER A 292 -9.70 8.83 -15.67
N LYS A 293 -9.94 10.14 -15.89
CA LYS A 293 -11.29 10.67 -16.21
C LYS A 293 -11.89 10.03 -17.46
N SER A 294 -11.04 9.59 -18.38
CA SER A 294 -11.39 8.95 -19.66
C SER A 294 -11.43 7.42 -19.60
N ALA A 295 -10.79 6.81 -18.60
CA ALA A 295 -10.72 5.36 -18.39
C ALA A 295 -11.77 4.83 -17.40
N VAL A 296 -12.23 5.68 -16.46
CA VAL A 296 -13.42 5.44 -15.65
C VAL A 296 -14.64 5.01 -16.48
N PRO A 297 -14.94 5.62 -17.65
CA PRO A 297 -16.04 5.15 -18.50
C PRO A 297 -15.81 3.78 -19.14
N VAL A 298 -14.59 3.24 -19.22
CA VAL A 298 -14.38 1.89 -19.80
C VAL A 298 -14.76 0.79 -18.80
N PHE A 299 -14.53 1.01 -17.51
CA PHE A 299 -15.02 0.12 -16.44
C PHE A 299 -16.55 0.27 -16.25
N ALA A 300 -17.07 1.50 -16.30
CA ALA A 300 -18.52 1.77 -16.19
C ALA A 300 -19.36 1.40 -17.44
N ALA A 301 -18.78 1.37 -18.64
CA ALA A 301 -19.52 1.09 -19.89
C ALA A 301 -19.95 -0.37 -20.06
N LYS A 302 -19.50 -1.28 -19.18
CA LYS A 302 -19.92 -2.70 -19.17
C LYS A 302 -21.10 -2.97 -18.23
N THR A 303 -21.60 -1.96 -17.51
CA THR A 303 -22.70 -2.10 -16.54
C THR A 303 -24.05 -1.72 -17.19
N PRO A 304 -25.13 -2.49 -17.00
CA PRO A 304 -26.44 -2.20 -17.60
C PRO A 304 -26.97 -0.80 -17.24
N ALA A 305 -27.69 -0.18 -18.17
CA ALA A 305 -28.03 1.25 -18.20
C ALA A 305 -28.91 1.78 -17.03
N LYS A 306 -29.28 0.97 -16.04
CA LYS A 306 -30.11 1.38 -14.89
C LYS A 306 -29.34 1.62 -13.58
N GLU A 307 -28.03 1.41 -13.54
CA GLU A 307 -27.19 1.64 -12.34
C GLU A 307 -26.17 2.76 -12.55
N LYS A 308 -26.60 3.87 -13.19
CA LYS A 308 -25.74 5.04 -13.46
C LYS A 308 -25.62 6.02 -12.30
N MET A 309 -25.55 5.53 -11.06
CA MET A 309 -25.38 6.40 -9.89
C MET A 309 -24.32 5.87 -8.94
N PHE A 310 -23.07 5.81 -9.39
CA PHE A 310 -21.94 6.20 -8.54
C PHE A 310 -20.66 6.20 -9.36
N ILE A 311 -20.10 7.39 -9.58
CA ILE A 311 -18.76 7.57 -10.11
C ILE A 311 -18.01 8.42 -9.10
N TRP A 312 -16.81 7.95 -8.77
CA TRP A 312 -15.81 8.53 -7.88
C TRP A 312 -15.74 10.08 -7.84
N PRO A 313 -15.46 10.68 -6.67
CA PRO A 313 -16.06 11.95 -6.23
C PRO A 313 -15.52 13.25 -6.86
N GLU A 314 -14.71 13.20 -7.93
CA GLU A 314 -14.05 14.41 -8.47
C GLU A 314 -14.58 14.87 -9.85
N ALA A 315 -15.67 14.30 -10.32
CA ALA A 315 -16.44 14.86 -11.42
C ALA A 315 -17.79 15.34 -10.86
N TYR A 316 -18.23 16.52 -11.29
CA TYR A 316 -19.50 17.18 -10.94
C TYR A 316 -19.50 18.13 -9.72
N THR A 317 -18.59 19.10 -9.71
CA THR A 317 -18.99 20.46 -9.29
C THR A 317 -19.41 21.24 -10.53
N GLU A 318 -20.72 21.24 -10.80
CA GLU A 318 -21.49 22.39 -11.31
C GLU A 318 -22.95 21.94 -11.47
N VAL A 319 -23.78 22.34 -10.51
CA VAL A 319 -25.24 22.25 -10.65
C VAL A 319 -25.66 23.29 -11.69
N ARG A 320 -26.02 22.85 -12.90
CA ARG A 320 -26.80 23.70 -13.81
C ARG A 320 -28.26 23.65 -13.36
N GLU A 321 -28.78 24.79 -12.93
CA GLU A 321 -30.21 24.99 -12.68
C GLU A 321 -31.03 24.55 -13.90
N VAL A 322 -31.91 23.57 -13.68
CA VAL A 322 -32.89 23.15 -14.68
C VAL A 322 -34.03 24.18 -14.66
N LYS A 323 -34.14 24.99 -15.71
CA LYS A 323 -35.33 25.80 -15.97
C LYS A 323 -36.53 24.87 -16.15
N THR A 324 -37.47 24.92 -15.21
CA THR A 324 -38.77 24.23 -15.31
C THR A 324 -39.58 24.83 -16.46
N ALA A 325 -39.98 24.00 -17.42
CA ALA A 325 -40.96 24.34 -18.45
C ALA A 325 -42.38 24.36 -17.86
N PRO A 326 -43.31 25.18 -18.38
CA PRO A 326 -44.60 25.41 -17.75
C PRO A 326 -45.59 24.26 -17.98
N THR A 327 -46.28 23.89 -16.90
CA THR A 327 -47.35 22.90 -16.85
C THR A 327 -48.56 23.36 -17.67
N THR A 328 -48.93 22.63 -18.71
CA THR A 328 -50.22 22.79 -19.40
C THR A 328 -51.30 22.03 -18.64
N ALA A 329 -52.28 22.76 -18.13
CA ALA A 329 -53.48 22.22 -17.49
C ALA A 329 -54.41 21.54 -18.52
N VAL A 330 -55.04 20.43 -18.12
CA VAL A 330 -56.16 19.80 -18.82
C VAL A 330 -57.44 20.17 -18.06
N PRO A 331 -58.53 20.63 -18.72
CA PRO A 331 -59.75 21.01 -18.05
C PRO A 331 -60.64 19.79 -17.77
N ALA A 332 -61.32 19.83 -16.62
CA ALA A 332 -62.34 18.85 -16.24
C ALA A 332 -63.67 19.11 -16.96
N ALA A 333 -64.40 18.04 -17.23
CA ALA A 333 -65.85 18.01 -17.44
C ALA A 333 -66.46 17.07 -16.39
#